data_AF-A0A645FRS1-F1
#
_entry.id   AF-A0A645FRS1-F1
#
_cell.length_a   1.000
_cell.length_b   1.000
_cell.length_c   1.000
_cell.angle_alpha   90.00
_cell.angle_beta   90.00
_cell.angle_gamma   90.00
#
_symmetry.space_group_name_H-M   'P 1'
#
loop_
_entity.id
_entity.type
_entity.pdbx_description
1 polymer ?
#
loop_
_entity_poly.entity_id
_entity_poly.type
_entity_poly.pdbx_seq_one_letter_code
_entity_poly.pdbx_strand_id
1 'polypeptide(L)' 'MEGDLDHLLEIVKKAQEICVKEGCSRVLSQIKIDYKAEGVTMDEKIHKYR' A
#
# COMPACT_ATOMS: atom_id res chain seq x y z
N MET A 1 1.19 2.15 -4.52
CA MET A 1 2.25 2.83 -3.73
C MET A 1 3.54 2.10 -4.04
N GLU A 2 4.65 2.81 -4.06
CA GLU A 2 5.99 2.26 -4.27
C GLU A 2 6.94 2.91 -3.27
N GLY A 3 7.83 2.13 -2.69
CA GLY A 3 8.73 2.56 -1.62
C GLY A 3 9.09 1.42 -0.67
N ASP A 4 9.73 1.79 0.43
CA ASP A 4 10.09 0.86 1.49
C ASP A 4 8.86 0.21 2.15
N LEU A 5 8.94 -1.10 2.41
CA LEU A 5 7.81 -1.89 2.90
C LEU A 5 7.25 -1.35 4.22
N ASP A 6 8.11 -1.05 5.19
CA ASP A 6 7.69 -0.61 6.52
C ASP A 6 7.04 0.77 6.43
N HIS A 7 7.61 1.66 5.61
CA HIS A 7 7.01 2.96 5.35
C HIS A 7 5.62 2.85 4.71
N LEU A 8 5.44 1.97 3.72
CA LEU A 8 4.16 1.77 3.05
C LEU A 8 3.10 1.17 4.00
N LEU A 9 3.48 0.25 4.87
CA LEU A 9 2.57 -0.33 5.86
C LEU A 9 2.16 0.69 6.94
N GLU A 10 3.07 1.60 7.33
CA GLU A 10 2.73 2.69 8.24
C GLU A 10 1.70 3.66 7.62
N ILE A 11 1.79 3.91 6.32
CA ILE A 11 0.78 4.70 5.60
C ILE A 11 -0.59 4.00 5.65
N VAL A 12 -0.63 2.69 5.39
CA VAL A 12 -1.87 1.91 5.45
C VAL A 12 -2.50 1.99 6.86
N LYS A 13 -1.69 1.82 7.90
CA LYS A 13 -2.15 1.91 9.29
C LYS A 13 -2.78 3.27 9.59
N LYS A 14 -2.10 4.36 9.21
CA LYS A 14 -2.66 5.72 9.37
C LYS A 14 -3.96 5.92 8.61
N ALA A 15 -4.08 5.36 7.40
CA ALA A 15 -5.31 5.43 6.62
C ALA A 15 -6.49 4.75 7.35
N GLN A 16 -6.27 3.59 7.97
CA GLN A 16 -7.28 2.91 8.79
C GLN A 16 -7.69 3.75 10.01
N GLU A 17 -6.72 4.31 10.72
CA GLU A 17 -6.97 5.16 11.88
C GLU A 17 -7.80 6.39 11.52
N ILE A 18 -7.57 7.00 10.36
CA ILE A 18 -8.37 8.11 9.86
C ILE A 18 -9.81 7.66 9.63
N CYS A 19 -10.04 6.54 8.93
CA CYS A 19 -11.40 6.04 8.72
C CYS A 19 -12.16 5.81 10.03
N VAL A 20 -11.49 5.27 11.06
CA VAL A 20 -12.09 5.07 12.38
C VAL A 20 -12.38 6.41 13.07
N LYS A 21 -11.47 7.38 12.99
CA LYS A 21 -11.67 8.73 13.55
C LYS A 21 -12.87 9.45 12.91
N GLU A 22 -13.12 9.21 11.63
CA GLU A 22 -14.29 9.74 10.90
C GLU A 22 -15.59 8.96 11.16
N GLY A 23 -15.61 8.05 12.15
CA GLY A 23 -16.82 7.37 12.61
C GLY A 23 -17.08 5.99 12.00
N CYS A 24 -16.14 5.42 11.24
CA CYS A 24 -16.27 4.03 10.79
C CYS A 24 -16.07 3.06 11.95
N SER A 25 -17.07 2.22 12.24
CA SER A 25 -17.00 1.21 13.30
C SER A 25 -16.05 0.05 12.98
N ARG A 26 -15.81 -0.22 11.70
CA ARG A 26 -14.90 -1.25 11.21
C ARG A 26 -14.42 -0.91 9.80
N VAL A 27 -13.13 -1.18 9.54
CA VAL A 27 -12.50 -0.97 8.23
C VAL A 27 -11.91 -2.30 7.76
N LEU A 28 -12.16 -2.66 6.50
CA LEU A 28 -11.49 -3.77 5.82
C LEU A 28 -10.50 -3.19 4.81
N SER A 29 -9.20 -3.43 5.02
CA SER A 29 -8.17 -3.03 4.06
C SER A 29 -7.72 -4.23 3.25
N GLN A 30 -7.78 -4.12 1.92
CA GLN A 30 -7.25 -5.11 0.99
C GLN A 30 -5.94 -4.58 0.39
N ILE A 31 -4.84 -5.26 0.69
CA ILE A 31 -3.49 -4.83 0.30
C ILE A 31 -2.87 -5.97 -0.49
N LYS A 32 -2.31 -5.64 -1.66
CA LYS A 32 -1.46 -6.56 -2.44
C LYS A 32 -0.06 -6.00 -2.44
N ILE A 33 0.88 -6.82 -1.96
CA ILE A 33 2.30 -6.47 -1.89
C ILE A 33 3.00 -7.37 -2.90
N ASP A 34 3.73 -6.74 -3.80
CA ASP A 34 4.67 -7.44 -4.68
C ASP A 34 6.05 -7.26 -4.08
N TYR A 35 6.65 -8.35 -3.59
CA TYR A 35 7.94 -8.33 -2.93
C TYR A 35 8.96 -9.08 -3.76
N LYS A 36 10.08 -8.42 -4.02
CA LYS A 36 11.25 -8.98 -4.70
C LYS A 36 12.49 -8.48 -3.98
N ALA A 37 13.43 -9.38 -3.67
CA ALA A 37 14.61 -9.06 -2.87
C ALA A 37 15.47 -7.96 -3.52
N GLU A 38 15.56 -7.94 -4.85
CA GLU A 38 16.27 -6.91 -5.61
C GLU A 38 15.46 -5.62 -5.81
N GLY A 39 14.23 -5.56 -5.28
CA GLY A 39 13.27 -4.51 -5.54
C GLY A 39 12.41 -4.77 -6.77
N VAL A 40 11.27 -4.08 -6.81
CA VAL A 40 10.33 -4.07 -7.93
C VAL A 40 9.73 -2.68 -8.04
N THR A 41 9.59 -2.18 -9.27
CA THR A 41 8.98 -0.87 -9.54
C THR A 41 7.70 -0.99 -10.37
N MET A 42 6.89 0.05 -10.33
CA MET A 42 5.66 0.18 -11.11
C MET A 42 5.97 0.27 -12.60
N ASP A 43 7.00 1.06 -12.95
CA ASP A 43 7.42 1.26 -14.34
C ASP A 43 7.83 -0.07 -15.00
N GLU A 44 8.60 -0.91 -14.29
CA GLU A 44 8.94 -2.26 -14.73
C GLU A 44 7.70 -3.12 -15.04
N LYS A 45 6.60 -2.93 -14.31
CA LYS A 45 5.38 -3.73 -14.48
C LYS A 45 4.46 -3.23 -15.57
N ILE A 46 4.41 -1.91 -15.78
CA ILE A 46 3.44 -1.29 -16.69
C ILE A 46 4.05 -0.89 -18.05
N HIS A 47 5.38 -0.89 -18.20
CA HIS A 47 6.04 -0.41 -19.44
C HIS A 47 5.54 -1.10 -20.73
N LYS A 48 5.07 -2.35 -20.65
CA LYS A 48 4.55 -3.08 -21.83
C LYS A 48 3.13 -2.69 -22.22
N TYR A 49 2.41 -2.01 -21.32
CA TYR A 49 0.97 -1.73 -21.43
C TYR A 49 0.65 -0.23 -21.33
N ARG A 50 1.69 0.62 -21.33
CA ARG A 50 1.59 2.08 -21.35
C ARG A 50 2.18 2.65 -22.61
#